data_AF-A0A0J5S273-F1
#
_entry.id   AF-A0A0J5S273-F1
#
_cell.length_a   1.000
_cell.length_b   1.000
_cell.length_c   1.000
_cell.angle_alpha   90.00
_cell.angle_beta   90.00
_cell.angle_gamma   90.00
#
_symmetry.space_group_name_H-M   'P 1'
#
loop_
_entity.id
_entity.type
_entity.pdbx_description
1 polymer ?
#
loop_
_entity_poly.entity_id
_entity_poly.type
_entity_poly.pdbx_seq_one_letter_code
_entity_poly.pdbx_strand_id
1 'polypeptide(L)'
;MVTEVILELPYPPTVNHYWKHTRSGIHYVTAKGKAFQQAVCLLVKNAKQFKGKVALVVDIYPPDKRKRDIDNVFKALFDGLVKSGVIADDSLIDKLTAEKFDAVKGGKVVVRIRELQ
;
A
#
# COMPACT_ATOMS: atom_id res chain seq x y z
N MET A 1 -20.88 -15.09 3.89
CA MET A 1 -19.98 -14.89 2.73
C MET A 1 -18.98 -13.83 3.10
N VAL A 2 -17.68 -14.14 3.12
CA VAL A 2 -16.64 -13.14 3.45
C VAL A 2 -16.51 -12.22 2.23
N THR A 3 -16.77 -10.93 2.40
CA THR A 3 -16.62 -9.96 1.32
C THR A 3 -15.14 -9.68 1.12
N GLU A 4 -14.62 -9.98 -0.06
CA GLU A 4 -13.24 -9.68 -0.46
C GLU A 4 -13.23 -8.51 -1.46
N VAL A 5 -12.29 -7.59 -1.28
CA VAL A 5 -12.01 -6.50 -2.23
C VAL A 5 -10.62 -6.71 -2.81
N ILE A 6 -10.51 -6.62 -4.13
CA ILE A 6 -9.23 -6.71 -4.85
C ILE A 6 -8.90 -5.35 -5.44
N LEU A 7 -7.73 -4.83 -5.12
CA LEU A 7 -7.25 -3.52 -5.56
C LEU A 7 -5.94 -3.72 -6.34
N GLU A 8 -5.90 -3.25 -7.58
CA GLU A 8 -4.65 -3.12 -8.33
C GLU A 8 -4.12 -1.70 -8.14
N LEU A 9 -2.94 -1.57 -7.54
CA LEU A 9 -2.34 -0.28 -7.17
C LEU A 9 -0.95 -0.14 -7.83
N PRO A 10 -0.49 1.10 -8.08
CA PRO A 10 0.85 1.33 -8.60
C PRO A 10 1.91 0.77 -7.65
N TYR A 11 3.09 0.46 -8.16
CA TYR A 11 4.20 0.09 -7.28
C TYR A 11 4.62 1.29 -6.42
N PRO A 12 4.72 1.14 -5.09
CA PRO A 12 5.03 2.26 -4.21
C PRO A 12 6.45 2.78 -4.41
N PRO A 13 6.69 4.10 -4.23
CA PRO A 13 8.05 4.61 -4.18
C PRO A 13 8.76 4.07 -2.93
N THR A 14 10.09 3.97 -2.98
CA THR A 14 10.86 3.48 -1.83
C THR A 14 10.69 4.41 -0.63
N VAL A 15 10.91 3.91 0.59
CA VAL A 15 10.76 4.69 1.84
C VAL A 15 11.50 6.03 1.78
N ASN A 16 12.75 6.04 1.29
CA ASN A 16 13.57 7.25 1.13
C ASN A 16 13.02 8.25 0.10
N HIS A 17 12.25 7.78 -0.88
CA HIS A 17 11.55 8.61 -1.83
C HIS A 17 10.15 9.00 -1.34
N TYR A 18 9.59 8.29 -0.38
CA TYR A 18 8.26 8.53 0.16
C TYR A 18 8.29 9.55 1.30
N TRP A 19 9.19 9.36 2.27
CA TRP A 19 9.37 10.27 3.42
C TRP A 19 10.73 10.94 3.37
N LYS A 20 10.77 12.18 3.86
CA LYS A 20 12.00 12.89 4.19
C LYS A 20 11.88 13.48 5.60
N HIS A 21 13.01 13.81 6.17
CA HIS A 21 13.11 14.51 7.44
C HIS A 21 13.65 15.92 7.20
N THR A 22 13.16 16.89 7.97
CA THR A 22 13.78 18.22 8.05
C THR A 22 14.96 18.18 9.01
N ARG A 23 15.81 19.23 8.98
CA ARG A 23 16.88 19.39 9.99
C ARG A 23 16.35 19.49 11.42
N SER A 24 15.08 19.87 11.58
CA SER A 24 14.38 19.95 12.87
C SER A 24 13.73 18.63 13.32
N GLY A 25 13.96 17.52 12.60
CA GLY A 25 13.44 16.19 12.97
C GLY A 25 11.99 15.92 12.57
N ILE A 26 11.36 16.80 11.77
CA ILE A 26 9.98 16.61 11.32
C ILE A 26 9.96 15.71 10.08
N HIS A 27 9.17 14.63 10.12
CA HIS A 27 8.92 13.78 8.97
C HIS A 27 7.82 14.36 8.08
N TYR A 28 8.04 14.34 6.77
CA TYR A 28 7.03 14.75 5.79
C TYR A 28 7.00 13.83 4.58
N VAL A 29 5.81 13.69 3.98
CA VAL A 29 5.60 12.96 2.73
C VAL A 29 6.07 13.82 1.56
N THR A 30 6.93 13.28 0.72
CA THR A 30 7.48 13.97 -0.45
C THR A 30 6.42 14.16 -1.55
N ALA A 31 6.74 14.92 -2.59
CA ALA A 31 5.88 15.02 -3.78
C ALA A 31 5.60 13.65 -4.43
N LYS A 32 6.58 12.73 -4.45
CA LYS A 32 6.39 11.36 -4.98
C LYS A 32 5.45 10.53 -4.11
N GLY A 33 5.59 10.63 -2.78
CA GLY A 33 4.67 9.98 -1.84
C GLY A 33 3.24 10.51 -2.00
N LYS A 34 3.07 11.83 -2.11
CA LYS A 34 1.75 12.45 -2.36
C LYS A 34 1.13 12.02 -3.69
N ALA A 35 1.94 11.94 -4.76
CA ALA A 35 1.47 11.46 -6.05
C ALA A 35 1.01 9.99 -5.97
N PHE A 36 1.73 9.15 -5.23
CA PHE A 36 1.31 7.79 -4.95
C PHE A 36 0.00 7.73 -4.17
N GLN A 37 -0.13 8.50 -3.07
CA GLN A 37 -1.38 8.58 -2.29
C GLN A 37 -2.57 9.00 -3.17
N GLN A 38 -2.39 10.02 -4.02
CA GLN A 38 -3.44 10.48 -4.93
C GLN A 38 -3.84 9.39 -5.94
N ALA A 39 -2.86 8.67 -6.49
CA ALA A 39 -3.14 7.55 -7.39
C ALA A 39 -3.92 6.44 -6.68
N VAL A 40 -3.55 6.09 -5.44
CA VAL A 40 -4.31 5.12 -4.64
C VAL A 40 -5.73 5.62 -4.40
N CYS A 41 -5.92 6.85 -3.90
CA CYS A 41 -7.24 7.43 -3.66
C CYS A 41 -8.15 7.40 -4.91
N LEU A 42 -7.59 7.67 -6.09
CA LEU A 42 -8.33 7.63 -7.34
C LEU A 42 -8.78 6.21 -7.70
N LEU A 43 -7.87 5.23 -7.58
CA LEU A 43 -8.12 3.84 -7.95
C LEU A 43 -9.10 3.14 -7.01
N VAL A 44 -9.13 3.55 -5.73
CA VAL A 44 -9.97 2.91 -4.70
C VAL A 44 -11.21 3.73 -4.35
N LYS A 45 -11.53 4.79 -5.11
CA LYS A 45 -12.62 5.74 -4.81
C LYS A 45 -13.97 5.08 -4.50
N ASN A 46 -14.27 3.94 -5.14
CA ASN A 46 -15.52 3.20 -4.97
C ASN A 46 -15.32 1.87 -4.21
N ALA A 47 -14.15 1.64 -3.62
CA ALA A 47 -13.88 0.44 -2.85
C ALA A 47 -14.67 0.43 -1.53
N LYS A 48 -14.99 -0.76 -1.04
CA LYS A 48 -15.56 -0.93 0.30
C LYS A 48 -14.59 -0.38 1.34
N GLN A 49 -15.13 0.35 2.31
CA GLN A 49 -14.41 0.77 3.50
C GLN A 49 -14.51 -0.31 4.57
N PHE A 50 -13.40 -0.59 5.23
CA PHE A 50 -13.28 -1.58 6.28
C PHE A 50 -13.14 -0.88 7.63
N LYS A 51 -14.05 -1.19 8.56
CA LYS A 51 -14.07 -0.60 9.92
C LYS A 51 -13.57 -1.53 11.02
N GLY A 52 -13.46 -2.83 10.72
CA GLY A 52 -12.98 -3.85 11.64
C GLY A 52 -11.62 -4.39 11.22
N LYS A 53 -11.16 -5.42 11.94
CA LYS A 53 -9.92 -6.14 11.65
C LYS A 53 -9.97 -6.74 10.24
N VAL A 54 -8.86 -6.68 9.53
CA VAL A 54 -8.75 -7.17 8.15
C VAL A 54 -7.57 -8.10 7.97
N ALA A 55 -7.68 -8.98 6.98
CA ALA A 55 -6.57 -9.71 6.41
C ALA A 55 -6.22 -9.13 5.04
N LEU A 56 -4.93 -8.89 4.82
CA LEU A 56 -4.36 -8.44 3.56
C LEU A 56 -3.53 -9.57 2.94
N VAL A 57 -3.77 -9.83 1.65
CA VAL A 57 -2.87 -10.60 0.79
C VAL A 57 -2.31 -9.66 -0.28
N VAL A 58 -1.00 -9.57 -0.38
CA VAL A 58 -0.31 -8.61 -1.24
C VAL A 58 0.60 -9.34 -2.23
N ASP A 59 0.23 -9.30 -3.50
CA ASP A 59 1.09 -9.77 -4.59
C ASP A 59 1.93 -8.60 -5.09
N ILE A 60 3.25 -8.73 -5.05
CA ILE A 60 4.20 -7.66 -5.37
C ILE A 60 4.86 -7.95 -6.70
N TYR A 61 4.64 -7.09 -7.68
CA TYR A 61 5.25 -7.16 -9.01
C TYR A 61 6.23 -5.99 -9.18
N PRO A 62 7.55 -6.19 -8.97
CA PRO A 62 8.53 -5.12 -9.04
C PRO A 62 8.60 -4.47 -10.43
N PRO A 63 9.02 -3.19 -10.53
CA PRO A 63 9.17 -2.51 -11.83
C PRO A 63 10.41 -2.99 -12.62
N ASP A 64 11.38 -3.60 -11.93
CA ASP A 64 12.62 -4.12 -12.50
C ASP A 64 13.20 -5.22 -11.58
N LYS A 65 14.22 -5.95 -12.05
CA LYS A 65 14.84 -7.08 -11.32
C LYS A 65 15.83 -6.65 -10.22
N ARG A 66 15.89 -5.37 -9.83
CA ARG A 66 16.80 -4.94 -8.75
C ARG A 66 16.37 -5.54 -7.42
N LYS A 67 17.36 -5.89 -6.60
CA LYS A 67 17.15 -6.32 -5.22
C LYS A 67 16.50 -5.17 -4.43
N ARG A 68 15.37 -5.45 -3.81
CA ARG A 68 14.62 -4.53 -2.95
C ARG A 68 14.07 -5.29 -1.76
N ASP A 69 14.15 -4.67 -0.60
CA ASP A 69 13.52 -5.18 0.60
C ASP A 69 12.00 -5.09 0.45
N ILE A 70 11.31 -6.13 0.89
CA ILE A 70 9.86 -6.28 0.72
C ILE A 70 9.08 -5.33 1.63
N ASP A 71 9.63 -5.01 2.80
CA ASP A 71 9.07 -4.12 3.81
C ASP A 71 8.89 -2.68 3.31
N ASN A 72 9.75 -2.22 2.39
CA ASN A 72 9.62 -0.92 1.74
C ASN A 72 8.26 -0.74 1.05
N VAL A 73 7.67 -1.83 0.56
CA VAL A 73 6.35 -1.81 -0.09
C VAL A 73 5.26 -1.52 0.93
N PHE A 74 5.30 -2.17 2.10
CA PHE A 74 4.22 -2.12 3.08
C PHE A 74 4.06 -0.76 3.72
N LYS A 75 5.17 -0.07 4.09
CA LYS A 75 5.07 1.26 4.69
C LYS A 75 4.27 2.22 3.82
N ALA A 76 4.64 2.31 2.54
CA ALA A 76 3.99 3.22 1.60
C ALA A 76 2.57 2.75 1.24
N LEU A 77 2.38 1.44 1.08
CA LEU A 77 1.08 0.85 0.78
C LEU A 77 0.06 1.13 1.89
N PHE A 78 0.42 0.89 3.15
CA PHE A 78 -0.49 1.08 4.29
C PHE A 78 -0.88 2.54 4.46
N ASP A 79 0.09 3.46 4.36
CA ASP A 79 -0.21 4.90 4.37
C ASP A 79 -1.14 5.30 3.20
N GLY A 80 -0.94 4.73 2.02
CA GLY A 80 -1.85 4.91 0.87
C GLY A 80 -3.27 4.40 1.14
N LEU A 81 -3.41 3.20 1.70
CA LEU A 81 -4.72 2.61 2.04
C LEU A 81 -5.44 3.42 3.12
N VAL A 82 -4.73 3.86 4.16
CA VAL A 82 -5.27 4.72 5.22
C VAL A 82 -5.69 6.08 4.66
N LYS A 83 -4.83 6.74 3.87
CA LYS A 83 -5.15 8.05 3.27
C LYS A 83 -6.32 7.99 2.29
N SER A 84 -6.51 6.86 1.63
CA SER A 84 -7.65 6.64 0.76
C SER A 84 -8.97 6.33 1.49
N GLY A 85 -8.90 6.03 2.78
CA GLY A 85 -10.06 5.68 3.60
C GLY A 85 -10.55 4.23 3.41
N VAL A 86 -9.81 3.38 2.71
CA VAL A 86 -10.13 1.95 2.57
C VAL A 86 -10.09 1.27 3.93
N ILE A 87 -9.08 1.59 4.75
CA ILE A 87 -9.00 1.26 6.17
C ILE A 87 -8.85 2.55 6.96
N ALA A 88 -9.38 2.62 8.17
CA ALA A 88 -9.26 3.81 9.01
C ALA A 88 -7.86 3.97 9.63
N ASP A 89 -7.19 2.83 9.88
CA ASP A 89 -5.91 2.74 10.57
C ASP A 89 -5.20 1.45 10.09
N ASP A 90 -3.87 1.47 10.01
CA ASP A 90 -3.08 0.29 9.67
C ASP A 90 -3.06 -0.75 10.81
N SER A 91 -3.39 -0.33 12.04
CA SER A 91 -3.64 -1.23 13.18
C SER A 91 -4.79 -2.22 12.96
N LEU A 92 -5.66 -1.99 11.98
CA LEU A 92 -6.70 -2.95 11.59
C LEU A 92 -6.14 -4.18 10.86
N ILE A 93 -4.90 -4.15 10.39
CA ILE A 93 -4.27 -5.24 9.64
C ILE A 93 -3.74 -6.31 10.61
N ASP A 94 -4.63 -7.22 11.02
CA ASP A 94 -4.31 -8.32 11.94
C ASP A 94 -3.62 -9.50 11.24
N LYS A 95 -3.80 -9.64 9.92
CA LYS A 95 -3.15 -10.67 9.10
C LYS A 95 -2.58 -10.07 7.82
N LEU A 96 -1.30 -10.30 7.58
CA LEU A 96 -0.62 -9.89 6.36
C LEU A 96 0.08 -11.10 5.73
N THR A 97 -0.20 -11.34 4.46
CA THR A 97 0.54 -12.30 3.62
C THR A 97 1.03 -11.55 2.40
N ALA A 98 2.29 -11.78 2.01
CA ALA A 98 2.85 -11.13 0.85
C ALA A 98 3.81 -12.02 0.09
N GLU A 99 3.78 -11.90 -1.23
CA GLU A 99 4.61 -12.69 -2.13
C GLU A 99 5.18 -11.78 -3.22
N LYS A 100 6.43 -12.03 -3.60
CA LYS A 100 7.10 -11.29 -4.67
C LYS A 100 7.09 -12.15 -5.93
N PHE A 101 6.55 -11.59 -7.00
CA PHE A 101 6.46 -12.20 -8.32
C PHE A 101 7.51 -11.61 -9.27
N ASP A 102 7.47 -12.06 -10.52
CA ASP A 102 8.30 -11.53 -11.59
C ASP A 102 8.05 -10.04 -11.84
N ALA A 103 9.11 -9.37 -12.30
CA ALA A 103 9.05 -7.95 -12.59
C ALA A 103 8.16 -7.65 -13.81
N VAL A 104 7.34 -6.60 -13.69
CA VAL A 104 6.49 -6.09 -14.77
C VAL A 104 6.82 -4.64 -15.06
N LYS A 105 6.70 -4.20 -16.31
CA LYS A 105 7.00 -2.81 -16.69
C LYS A 105 6.14 -1.83 -15.87
N GLY A 106 6.81 -0.90 -15.18
CA GLY A 106 6.14 0.09 -14.31
C GLY A 106 5.84 -0.40 -12.90
N GLY A 107 5.78 -1.73 -12.70
CA GLY A 107 5.51 -2.37 -11.42
C GLY A 107 4.07 -2.16 -10.94
N LYS A 108 3.60 -3.07 -10.08
CA LYS A 108 2.32 -2.94 -9.39
C LYS A 108 2.27 -3.76 -8.11
N VAL A 109 1.26 -3.50 -7.30
CA VAL A 109 0.85 -4.39 -6.21
C VAL A 109 -0.62 -4.72 -6.35
N VAL A 110 -0.97 -5.99 -6.13
CA VAL A 110 -2.37 -6.43 -6.08
C VAL A 110 -2.68 -6.76 -4.63
N VAL A 111 -3.66 -6.06 -4.07
CA VAL A 111 -4.03 -6.15 -2.66
C VAL A 111 -5.41 -6.75 -2.55
N ARG A 112 -5.52 -7.89 -1.87
CA ARG A 112 -6.80 -8.52 -1.52
C ARG A 112 -7.07 -8.23 -0.04
N ILE A 113 -8.21 -7.62 0.25
CA ILE A 113 -8.61 -7.21 1.61
C ILE A 113 -9.91 -7.92 1.96
N ARG A 114 -9.95 -8.56 3.13
CA ARG A 114 -11.15 -9.16 3.69
C ARG A 114 -11.29 -8.86 5.18
N GLU A 115 -12.52 -8.76 5.66
CA GLU A 115 -12.80 -8.65 7.10
C GLU A 115 -12.47 -9.95 7.82
N LEU A 116 -11.91 -9.81 9.02
CA LEU A 116 -11.80 -10.89 10.00
C LEU A 116 -13.03 -10.82 10.90
N GLN A 117 -13.65 -11.98 11.13
CA GLN A 117 -14.77 -12.12 12.08
C GLN A 117 -14.30 -11.92 13.51
#